data_AF-A0A7X7C2V6-F1
#
_entry.id   AF-A0A7X7C2V6-F1
#
_cell.length_a   1.000
_cell.length_b   1.000
_cell.length_c   1.000
_cell.angle_alpha   90.00
_cell.angle_beta   90.00
_cell.angle_gamma   90.00
#
_symmetry.space_group_name_H-M   'P 1'
#
loop_
_entity.id
_entity.type
_entity.pdbx_description
1 polymer ?
#
loop_
_entity_poly.entity_id
_entity_poly.type
_entity_poly.pdbx_seq_one_letter_code
_entity_poly.pdbx_strand_id
1 'polypeptide(L)'
;MSTWKDFEIQCTEYLNSCYGTYAKFTLQGGANSTVPDIYVKTNTGNSFYIEVKEPNAQSGQFVLLPDEINKKFVFSPRNKTAANEFTDIITEHMNNNFDDFNSAGTAGYSLDIDKSIFGRWIVSYFNSKGVKYFISKDKNYVIFPTSKFESYFNITAKYRIKRSGSTEPSKKYQPLIIAELEEEYGVSSIDTREKKLFVTGDDSLNKVRFIMGDYEYYLAPKDDNIYEVRQLSNTYNMNVIFSISLKKEQDTIDLAIFESEL
;
A
#
# COMPACT_ATOMS: atom_id res chain seq x y z
N MET A 1 3.92 -12.52 13.47
CA MET A 1 3.95 -12.39 11.99
C MET A 1 4.57 -11.04 11.66
N SER A 2 5.61 -10.99 10.83
CA SER A 2 6.19 -9.71 10.37
C SER A 2 5.16 -8.99 9.51
N THR A 3 4.81 -7.76 9.88
CA THR A 3 3.94 -6.88 9.09
C THR A 3 4.76 -6.12 8.05
N TRP A 4 4.08 -5.52 7.05
CA TRP A 4 4.72 -4.62 6.09
C TRP A 4 5.49 -3.46 6.78
N LYS A 5 5.03 -3.03 7.97
CA LYS A 5 5.71 -2.01 8.78
C LYS A 5 7.04 -2.51 9.34
N ASP A 6 7.05 -3.75 9.82
CA ASP A 6 8.28 -4.36 10.34
C ASP A 6 9.30 -4.54 9.21
N PHE A 7 8.83 -4.78 7.99
CA PHE A 7 9.68 -4.84 6.80
C PHE A 7 10.29 -3.47 6.46
N GLU A 8 9.52 -2.39 6.50
CA GLU A 8 10.04 -1.02 6.33
C GLU A 8 11.10 -0.65 7.38
N ILE A 9 10.86 -1.03 8.64
CA ILE A 9 11.81 -0.84 9.74
C ILE A 9 13.10 -1.60 9.45
N GLN A 10 13.01 -2.89 9.12
CA GLN A 10 14.17 -3.74 8.80
C GLN A 10 14.98 -3.20 7.62
N CYS A 11 14.34 -2.69 6.58
CA CYS A 11 15.02 -2.05 5.45
C CYS A 11 15.76 -0.78 5.88
N THR A 12 15.12 0.04 6.72
CA THR A 12 15.70 1.29 7.24
C THR A 12 16.90 1.02 8.16
N GLU A 13 16.78 0.02 9.04
CA GLU A 13 17.86 -0.40 9.93
C GLU A 13 19.05 -0.97 9.15
N TYR A 14 18.79 -1.80 8.14
CA TYR A 14 19.82 -2.30 7.22
C TYR A 14 20.59 -1.15 6.56
N LEU A 15 19.87 -0.18 5.99
CA LEU A 15 20.50 0.98 5.33
C LEU A 15 21.35 1.81 6.31
N ASN A 16 20.86 2.07 7.52
CA ASN A 16 21.64 2.78 8.53
C ASN A 16 22.84 1.96 9.02
N SER A 17 22.72 0.64 9.14
CA SER A 17 23.82 -0.22 9.57
C SER A 17 24.93 -0.31 8.52
N CYS A 18 24.57 -0.37 7.23
CA CYS A 18 25.54 -0.52 6.15
C CYS A 18 26.12 0.82 5.68
N TYR A 19 25.31 1.89 5.66
CA TYR A 19 25.66 3.15 5.02
C TYR A 19 25.48 4.38 5.92
N GLY A 20 25.22 4.19 7.21
CA GLY A 20 25.00 5.28 8.18
C GLY A 20 26.17 6.26 8.34
N THR A 21 27.39 5.85 7.94
CA THR A 21 28.57 6.71 7.90
C THR A 21 28.54 7.73 6.77
N TYR A 22 27.74 7.50 5.72
CA TYR A 22 27.66 8.33 4.52
C TYR A 22 26.36 9.14 4.45
N ALA A 23 25.26 8.54 4.92
CA ALA A 23 23.95 9.17 4.90
C ALA A 23 23.08 8.76 6.09
N LYS A 24 22.11 9.61 6.44
CA LYS A 24 21.07 9.28 7.42
C LYS A 24 19.82 8.80 6.69
N PHE A 25 19.31 7.63 7.07
CA PHE A 25 18.08 7.04 6.53
C PHE A 25 16.98 7.13 7.59
N THR A 26 15.91 7.86 7.29
CA THR A 26 14.82 8.12 8.24
C THR A 26 13.52 7.54 7.70
N LEU A 27 12.93 6.61 8.46
CA LEU A 27 11.61 6.04 8.16
C LEU A 27 10.53 7.14 8.22
N GLN A 28 9.69 7.18 7.19
CA GLN A 28 8.57 8.10 6.97
C GLN A 28 7.40 7.33 6.34
N GLY A 29 6.35 8.04 5.90
CA GLY A 29 5.22 7.42 5.19
C GLY A 29 4.22 6.75 6.13
N GLY A 30 4.62 5.64 6.76
CA GLY A 30 3.72 4.79 7.54
C GLY A 30 2.44 4.49 6.75
N ALA A 31 1.27 4.69 7.36
CA ALA A 31 0.00 4.43 6.67
C ALA A 31 -0.36 5.50 5.60
N ASN A 32 0.42 6.59 5.48
CA ASN A 32 0.16 7.65 4.52
C ASN A 32 0.84 7.38 3.17
N SER A 33 0.06 6.85 2.23
CA SER A 33 0.51 6.52 0.86
C SER A 33 1.02 7.70 0.02
N THR A 34 0.94 8.96 0.49
CA THR A 34 1.44 10.13 -0.25
C THR A 34 2.89 10.46 0.04
N VAL A 35 3.44 9.91 1.13
CA VAL A 35 4.81 10.16 1.56
C VAL A 35 5.61 8.87 1.34
N PRO A 36 6.78 8.91 0.66
CA PRO A 36 7.63 7.74 0.50
C PRO A 36 8.16 7.19 1.83
N ASP A 37 8.58 5.94 1.81
CA ASP A 37 8.87 5.19 3.04
C ASP A 37 10.16 5.64 3.73
N ILE A 38 11.23 5.96 2.99
CA ILE A 38 12.52 6.31 3.60
C ILE A 38 13.05 7.61 3.00
N TYR A 39 13.27 8.61 3.85
CA TYR A 39 13.98 9.83 3.49
C TYR A 39 15.48 9.67 3.72
N VAL A 40 16.27 10.03 2.72
CA VAL A 40 17.74 9.97 2.74
C VAL A 40 18.30 11.37 2.75
N LYS A 41 19.21 11.62 3.69
CA LYS A 41 20.02 12.84 3.74
C LYS A 41 21.49 12.46 3.78
N THR A 42 22.22 12.76 2.72
CA THR A 42 23.65 12.47 2.62
C THR A 42 24.47 13.48 3.41
N ASN A 43 25.69 13.11 3.79
CA ASN A 43 26.63 14.02 4.45
C ASN A 43 27.10 15.14 3.50
N THR A 44 27.02 14.91 2.19
CA THR A 44 27.29 15.92 1.15
C THR A 44 26.16 16.93 0.97
N GLY A 45 25.01 16.73 1.62
CA GLY A 45 23.87 17.64 1.58
C GLY A 45 22.80 17.31 0.53
N ASN A 46 22.98 16.24 -0.25
CA ASN A 46 21.95 15.73 -1.15
C ASN A 46 20.81 15.08 -0.35
N SER A 47 19.62 15.08 -0.93
CA SER A 47 18.50 14.33 -0.36
C SER A 47 17.58 13.76 -1.44
N PHE A 48 17.03 12.60 -1.14
CA PHE A 48 16.11 11.85 -1.99
C PHE A 48 15.31 10.86 -1.16
N TYR A 49 14.39 10.15 -1.80
CA TYR A 49 13.62 9.09 -1.15
C TYR A 49 13.98 7.70 -1.68
N ILE A 50 13.81 6.71 -0.81
CA ILE A 50 13.81 5.28 -1.15
C ILE A 50 12.43 4.75 -0.80
N GLU A 51 11.84 3.99 -1.71
CA GLU A 51 10.57 3.29 -1.48
C GLU A 51 10.84 1.83 -1.14
N VAL A 52 10.16 1.30 -0.12
CA VAL A 52 10.26 -0.09 0.30
C VAL A 52 9.18 -0.91 -0.40
N LYS A 53 9.55 -2.09 -0.90
CA LYS A 53 8.59 -3.07 -1.44
C LYS A 53 8.91 -4.47 -0.96
N GLU A 54 7.93 -5.15 -0.37
CA GLU A 54 8.02 -6.59 -0.12
C GLU A 54 8.17 -7.35 -1.46
N PRO A 55 8.75 -8.56 -1.48
CA PRO A 55 8.91 -9.35 -2.70
C PRO A 55 7.62 -9.55 -3.48
N ASN A 56 6.50 -9.67 -2.79
CA ASN A 56 5.18 -9.74 -3.41
C ASN A 56 4.29 -8.66 -2.79
N ALA A 57 3.95 -7.64 -3.57
CA ALA A 57 3.26 -6.46 -3.05
C ALA A 57 2.34 -5.81 -4.09
N GLN A 58 1.54 -4.84 -3.64
CA GLN A 58 0.89 -3.88 -4.53
C GLN A 58 1.82 -2.67 -4.74
N SER A 59 1.83 -2.10 -5.94
CA SER A 59 2.72 -0.97 -6.28
C SER A 59 1.96 0.15 -6.98
N GLY A 60 1.13 0.84 -6.21
CA GLY A 60 0.31 1.94 -6.69
C GLY A 60 -1.05 1.52 -7.24
N GLN A 61 -1.93 2.51 -7.36
CA GLN A 61 -3.29 2.38 -7.88
C GLN A 61 -3.83 3.75 -8.30
N PHE A 62 -4.87 3.74 -9.14
CA PHE A 62 -5.69 4.92 -9.41
C PHE A 62 -7.15 4.52 -9.65
N VAL A 63 -8.06 5.42 -9.30
CA VAL A 63 -9.51 5.23 -9.44
C VAL A 63 -9.96 5.67 -10.82
N LEU A 64 -10.72 4.82 -11.49
CA LEU A 64 -11.48 5.14 -12.70
C LEU A 64 -12.96 4.95 -12.41
N LEU A 65 -13.77 5.94 -12.78
CA LEU A 65 -15.23 5.93 -12.62
C LEU A 65 -15.88 5.54 -13.95
N PRO A 66 -16.79 4.56 -13.98
CA PRO A 66 -17.52 4.25 -15.20
C PRO A 66 -18.53 5.34 -15.52
N ASP A 67 -18.51 5.82 -16.76
CA ASP A 67 -19.55 6.62 -17.41
C ASP A 67 -20.31 5.68 -18.35
N GLU A 68 -21.42 5.13 -17.85
CA GLU A 68 -22.24 4.17 -18.58
C GLU A 68 -22.94 4.79 -19.78
N ILE A 69 -23.20 6.11 -19.77
CA ILE A 69 -23.85 6.82 -20.87
C ILE A 69 -22.91 6.89 -22.07
N ASN A 70 -21.66 7.26 -21.83
CA ASN A 70 -20.66 7.40 -22.89
C ASN A 70 -19.85 6.10 -23.13
N LYS A 71 -20.11 5.05 -22.34
CA LYS A 71 -19.33 3.80 -22.30
C LYS A 71 -17.82 4.04 -22.18
N LYS A 72 -17.45 4.88 -21.22
CA LYS A 72 -16.05 5.24 -20.97
C LYS A 72 -15.73 5.25 -19.49
N PHE A 73 -14.46 5.06 -19.17
CA PHE A 73 -13.90 5.28 -17.86
C PHE A 73 -13.31 6.69 -17.76
N VAL A 74 -13.63 7.35 -16.65
CA VAL A 74 -13.18 8.71 -16.35
C VAL A 74 -12.23 8.67 -15.17
N PHE A 75 -11.08 9.33 -15.32
CA PHE A 75 -10.13 9.46 -14.22
C PHE A 75 -10.75 10.21 -13.04
N SER A 76 -10.73 9.60 -11.86
CA SER A 76 -11.37 10.22 -10.69
C SER A 76 -10.66 11.53 -10.31
N PRO A 77 -11.40 12.63 -10.11
CA PRO A 77 -10.82 13.88 -9.62
C PRO A 77 -10.32 13.77 -8.16
N ARG A 78 -10.66 12.67 -7.46
CA ARG A 78 -10.20 12.39 -6.09
C ARG A 78 -8.91 11.58 -6.04
N ASN A 79 -8.32 11.22 -7.19
CA ASN A 79 -7.00 10.62 -7.22
C ASN A 79 -5.97 11.58 -6.64
N LYS A 80 -5.04 11.04 -5.85
CA LYS A 80 -3.98 11.84 -5.21
C LYS A 80 -2.81 12.15 -6.13
N THR A 81 -2.83 11.61 -7.35
CA THR A 81 -1.81 11.81 -8.36
C THR A 81 -2.46 12.21 -9.67
N ALA A 82 -1.76 13.05 -10.43
CA ALA A 82 -2.17 13.41 -11.77
C ALA A 82 -2.17 12.17 -12.68
N ALA A 83 -3.03 12.18 -13.70
CA ALA A 83 -2.91 11.27 -14.81
C ALA A 83 -1.60 11.55 -15.57
N ASN A 84 -1.01 10.49 -16.14
CA ASN A 84 0.11 10.57 -17.06
C ASN A 84 -0.25 9.82 -18.35
N GLU A 85 0.63 9.85 -19.36
CA GLU A 85 0.39 9.19 -20.64
C GLU A 85 0.08 7.68 -20.50
N PHE A 86 0.64 7.00 -19.48
CA PHE A 86 0.38 5.59 -19.24
C PHE A 86 -1.01 5.35 -18.63
N THR A 87 -1.51 6.30 -17.83
CA THR A 87 -2.91 6.30 -17.39
C THR A 87 -3.85 6.38 -18.59
N ASP A 88 -3.53 7.20 -19.59
CA ASP A 88 -4.36 7.36 -20.79
C ASP A 88 -4.39 6.08 -21.63
N ILE A 89 -3.22 5.46 -21.86
CA ILE A 89 -3.12 4.16 -22.57
C ILE A 89 -3.95 3.08 -21.87
N ILE A 90 -3.83 2.97 -20.54
CA ILE A 90 -4.61 1.99 -19.75
C ILE A 90 -6.11 2.29 -19.86
N THR A 91 -6.50 3.55 -19.75
CA THR A 91 -7.90 3.96 -19.81
C THR A 91 -8.50 3.73 -21.19
N GLU A 92 -7.75 4.00 -22.26
CA GLU A 92 -8.16 3.73 -23.63
C GLU A 92 -8.38 2.24 -23.88
N HIS A 93 -7.45 1.38 -23.44
CA HIS A 93 -7.63 -0.07 -23.52
C HIS A 93 -8.90 -0.52 -22.78
N MET A 94 -9.16 0.02 -21.59
CA MET A 94 -10.37 -0.30 -20.84
C MET A 94 -11.64 0.19 -21.54
N ASN A 95 -11.62 1.36 -22.16
CA ASN A 95 -12.74 1.90 -22.93
C ASN A 95 -13.08 1.01 -24.15
N ASN A 96 -12.07 0.47 -24.81
CA ASN A 96 -12.26 -0.46 -25.93
C ASN A 96 -12.89 -1.80 -25.50
N ASN A 97 -12.86 -2.11 -24.21
CA ASN A 97 -13.42 -3.34 -23.62
C ASN A 97 -14.38 -2.98 -22.46
N PHE A 98 -15.14 -1.89 -22.61
CA PHE A 98 -15.87 -1.25 -21.51
C PHE A 98 -16.77 -2.22 -20.73
N ASP A 99 -17.57 -3.03 -21.41
CA ASP A 99 -18.57 -3.89 -20.77
C ASP A 99 -17.90 -4.97 -19.88
N ASP A 100 -16.75 -5.53 -20.29
CA ASP A 100 -15.97 -6.49 -19.49
C ASP A 100 -15.43 -5.85 -18.22
N PHE A 101 -14.84 -4.65 -18.34
CA PHE A 101 -14.29 -3.93 -17.21
C PHE A 101 -15.38 -3.37 -16.28
N ASN A 102 -16.52 -2.93 -16.82
CA ASN A 102 -17.62 -2.38 -16.02
C ASN A 102 -18.32 -3.46 -15.18
N SER A 103 -18.30 -4.71 -15.65
CA SER A 103 -18.81 -5.87 -14.89
C SER A 103 -17.82 -6.40 -13.84
N ALA A 104 -16.61 -5.82 -13.73
CA ALA A 104 -15.59 -6.30 -12.81
C ALA A 104 -15.98 -6.13 -11.33
N GLY A 105 -16.07 -7.25 -10.61
CA GLY A 105 -16.32 -7.28 -9.18
C GLY A 105 -15.07 -7.10 -8.30
N THR A 106 -15.10 -7.66 -7.09
CA THR A 106 -13.99 -7.60 -6.12
C THR A 106 -12.78 -8.46 -6.51
N ALA A 107 -13.00 -9.54 -7.26
CA ALA A 107 -11.94 -10.36 -7.87
C ALA A 107 -11.10 -9.54 -8.87
N GLY A 108 -11.80 -8.69 -9.63
CA GLY A 108 -11.28 -7.83 -10.67
C GLY A 108 -11.20 -8.48 -12.04
N TYR A 109 -10.93 -7.66 -13.05
CA TYR A 109 -10.65 -8.05 -14.42
C TYR A 109 -9.22 -7.69 -14.78
N SER A 110 -8.47 -8.64 -15.34
CA SER A 110 -7.05 -8.46 -15.65
C SER A 110 -6.88 -7.48 -16.81
N LEU A 111 -5.86 -6.62 -16.71
CA LEU A 111 -5.43 -5.76 -17.81
C LEU A 111 -4.41 -6.53 -18.64
N ASP A 112 -4.81 -6.96 -19.84
CA ASP A 112 -3.94 -7.69 -20.78
C ASP A 112 -3.41 -6.75 -21.87
N ILE A 113 -2.43 -5.93 -21.46
CA ILE A 113 -1.66 -5.04 -22.34
C ILE A 113 -0.16 -5.26 -22.11
N ASP A 114 0.67 -4.57 -22.91
CA ASP A 114 2.11 -4.56 -22.69
C ASP A 114 2.44 -4.14 -21.24
N LYS A 115 3.07 -5.07 -20.50
CA LYS A 115 3.43 -4.89 -19.09
C LYS A 115 4.45 -3.76 -18.89
N SER A 116 5.16 -3.36 -19.94
CA SER A 116 6.05 -2.20 -19.88
C SER A 116 5.30 -0.90 -19.58
N ILE A 117 4.03 -0.79 -19.98
CA ILE A 117 3.17 0.35 -19.63
C ILE A 117 2.97 0.44 -18.12
N PHE A 118 2.79 -0.70 -17.45
CA PHE A 118 2.63 -0.72 -16.00
C PHE A 118 3.92 -0.30 -15.28
N GLY A 119 5.07 -0.80 -15.74
CA GLY A 119 6.37 -0.42 -15.22
C GLY A 119 6.63 1.08 -15.34
N ARG A 120 6.43 1.63 -16.54
CA ARG A 120 6.60 3.07 -16.78
C ARG A 120 5.62 3.92 -15.98
N TRP A 121 4.37 3.48 -15.81
CA TRP A 121 3.42 4.15 -14.92
C TRP A 121 3.94 4.21 -13.48
N ILE A 122 4.42 3.08 -12.95
CA ILE A 122 4.97 2.99 -11.59
C ILE A 122 6.19 3.90 -11.44
N VAL A 123 7.11 3.88 -12.40
CA VAL A 123 8.30 4.73 -12.40
C VAL A 123 7.91 6.21 -12.43
N SER A 124 6.99 6.61 -13.31
CA SER A 124 6.46 7.98 -13.36
C SER A 124 5.83 8.40 -12.03
N TYR A 125 5.02 7.52 -11.43
CA TYR A 125 4.38 7.74 -10.13
C TYR A 125 5.39 8.00 -9.02
N PHE A 126 6.42 7.16 -8.88
CA PHE A 126 7.40 7.29 -7.81
C PHE A 126 8.42 8.42 -8.05
N ASN A 127 8.82 8.66 -9.30
CA ASN A 127 9.66 9.81 -9.65
C ASN A 127 8.96 11.14 -9.32
N SER A 128 7.63 11.23 -9.50
CA SER A 128 6.86 12.43 -9.13
C SER A 128 6.90 12.75 -7.62
N LYS A 129 7.28 11.78 -6.79
CA LYS A 129 7.45 11.91 -5.33
C LYS A 129 8.91 12.07 -4.90
N GLY A 130 9.85 12.17 -5.83
CA GLY A 130 11.28 12.29 -5.53
C GLY A 130 11.93 10.98 -5.06
N VAL A 131 11.30 9.83 -5.33
CA VAL A 131 11.92 8.52 -5.09
C VAL A 131 12.97 8.26 -6.17
N LYS A 132 14.20 7.95 -5.74
CA LYS A 132 15.31 7.61 -6.64
C LYS A 132 15.63 6.11 -6.66
N TYR A 133 15.41 5.42 -5.55
CA TYR A 133 15.70 3.99 -5.41
C TYR A 133 14.53 3.25 -4.79
N PHE A 134 14.49 1.95 -5.05
CA PHE A 134 13.70 1.01 -4.28
C PHE A 134 14.62 0.13 -3.45
N ILE A 135 14.10 -0.34 -2.32
CA ILE A 135 14.68 -1.45 -1.57
C ILE A 135 13.65 -2.56 -1.40
N SER A 136 14.10 -3.80 -1.64
CA SER A 136 13.34 -5.02 -1.39
C SER A 136 14.25 -6.06 -0.75
N LYS A 137 13.70 -7.22 -0.42
CA LYS A 137 14.45 -8.34 0.17
C LYS A 137 13.69 -9.64 -0.03
N ASP A 138 14.29 -10.57 -0.78
CA ASP A 138 13.92 -11.98 -0.76
C ASP A 138 14.88 -12.73 0.18
N LYS A 139 15.97 -13.31 -0.36
CA LYS A 139 17.06 -13.85 0.47
C LYS A 139 17.98 -12.75 1.00
N ASN A 140 18.38 -11.84 0.12
CA ASN A 140 19.25 -10.71 0.40
C ASN A 140 18.53 -9.40 0.09
N TYR A 141 18.98 -8.30 0.70
CA TYR A 141 18.50 -6.96 0.35
C TYR A 141 18.89 -6.63 -1.10
N VAL A 142 17.98 -5.95 -1.79
CA VAL A 142 18.12 -5.54 -3.18
C VAL A 142 17.78 -4.05 -3.27
N ILE A 143 18.75 -3.23 -3.63
CA ILE A 143 18.65 -1.79 -3.83
C ILE A 143 18.90 -1.50 -5.31
N PHE A 144 17.99 -0.77 -5.95
CA PHE A 144 18.09 -0.47 -7.37
C PHE A 144 17.40 0.85 -7.73
N PRO A 145 17.85 1.55 -8.79
CA PRO A 145 17.27 2.84 -9.18
C PRO A 145 15.86 2.67 -9.75
N THR A 146 15.00 3.68 -9.57
CA THR A 146 13.60 3.63 -10.05
C THR A 146 13.49 3.28 -11.53
N SER A 147 14.41 3.77 -12.37
CA SER A 147 14.44 3.49 -13.81
C SER A 147 14.59 2.01 -14.17
N LYS A 148 15.03 1.16 -13.24
CA LYS A 148 15.23 -0.29 -13.44
C LYS A 148 14.07 -1.14 -12.91
N PHE A 149 12.96 -0.55 -12.49
CA PHE A 149 11.86 -1.26 -11.84
C PHE A 149 11.41 -2.56 -12.54
N GLU A 150 11.23 -2.51 -13.86
CA GLU A 150 10.82 -3.67 -14.67
C GLU A 150 11.87 -4.78 -14.77
N SER A 151 13.14 -4.47 -14.52
CA SER A 151 14.21 -5.46 -14.47
C SER A 151 14.16 -6.28 -13.18
N TYR A 152 13.62 -5.71 -12.10
CA TYR A 152 13.57 -6.32 -10.76
C TYR A 152 12.23 -6.95 -10.42
N PHE A 153 11.14 -6.48 -11.00
CA PHE A 153 9.80 -6.97 -10.72
C PHE A 153 9.09 -7.51 -11.96
N ASN A 154 8.34 -8.60 -11.78
CA ASN A 154 7.22 -8.94 -12.64
C ASN A 154 6.03 -8.08 -12.23
N ILE A 155 5.31 -7.53 -13.20
CA ILE A 155 4.22 -6.58 -12.95
C ILE A 155 2.95 -7.09 -13.64
N THR A 156 1.86 -7.10 -12.89
CA THR A 156 0.51 -7.34 -13.42
C THR A 156 -0.42 -6.23 -12.95
N ALA A 157 -1.51 -6.02 -13.68
CA ALA A 157 -2.53 -5.06 -13.30
C ALA A 157 -3.91 -5.65 -13.46
N LYS A 158 -4.83 -5.18 -12.63
CA LYS A 158 -6.26 -5.48 -12.77
C LYS A 158 -7.11 -4.27 -12.40
N TYR A 159 -8.29 -4.19 -12.99
CA TYR A 159 -9.33 -3.28 -12.56
C TYR A 159 -10.28 -4.01 -11.60
N ARG A 160 -10.50 -3.49 -10.40
CA ARG A 160 -11.35 -4.17 -9.40
C ARG A 160 -12.02 -3.23 -8.42
N ILE A 161 -13.11 -3.72 -7.83
CA ILE A 161 -13.68 -3.12 -6.62
C ILE A 161 -12.72 -3.36 -5.44
N LYS A 162 -12.26 -2.28 -4.80
CA LYS A 162 -11.48 -2.29 -3.56
C LYS A 162 -12.17 -1.40 -2.53
N ARG A 163 -12.54 -2.01 -1.41
CA ARG A 163 -13.02 -1.28 -0.23
C ARG A 163 -11.90 -0.37 0.29
N SER A 164 -12.26 0.86 0.66
CA SER A 164 -11.33 1.78 1.31
C SER A 164 -10.85 1.22 2.65
N GLY A 165 -9.74 1.75 3.15
CA GLY A 165 -9.13 1.31 4.41
C GLY A 165 -10.05 1.49 5.62
N SER A 166 -9.68 0.83 6.73
CA SER A 166 -10.38 0.99 8.00
C SER A 166 -9.86 2.19 8.78
N THR A 167 -10.67 2.72 9.68
CA THR A 167 -10.32 3.82 10.60
C THR A 167 -10.50 3.39 12.05
N GLU A 168 -10.12 4.28 12.97
CA GLU A 168 -10.53 4.16 14.37
C GLU A 168 -12.06 4.31 14.47
N PRO A 169 -12.72 3.59 15.40
CA PRO A 169 -14.13 3.81 15.71
C PRO A 169 -14.39 5.24 16.13
N SER A 170 -15.46 5.85 15.61
CA SER A 170 -15.85 7.19 16.05
C SER A 170 -16.17 7.20 17.55
N LYS A 171 -15.76 8.26 18.25
CA LYS A 171 -16.00 8.39 19.71
C LYS A 171 -17.47 8.25 20.11
N LYS A 172 -18.39 8.61 19.20
CA LYS A 172 -19.83 8.46 19.41
C LYS A 172 -20.26 7.00 19.56
N TYR A 173 -19.67 6.09 18.80
CA TYR A 173 -20.05 4.68 18.80
C TYR A 173 -19.24 3.83 19.80
N GLN A 174 -18.12 4.35 20.31
CA GLN A 174 -17.26 3.60 21.25
C GLN A 174 -18.00 3.01 22.46
N PRO A 175 -18.90 3.74 23.17
CA PRO A 175 -19.62 3.15 24.32
C PRO A 175 -20.49 1.95 23.92
N LEU A 176 -21.15 2.03 22.77
CA LEU A 176 -22.00 0.94 22.27
C LEU A 176 -21.15 -0.26 21.85
N ILE A 177 -20.04 -0.01 21.16
CA ILE A 177 -19.09 -1.05 20.74
C ILE A 177 -18.52 -1.78 21.96
N ILE A 178 -18.18 -1.04 23.02
CA ILE A 178 -17.67 -1.60 24.26
C ILE A 178 -18.70 -2.54 24.89
N ALA A 179 -19.95 -2.09 25.03
CA ALA A 179 -21.03 -2.91 25.60
C ALA A 179 -21.24 -4.21 24.80
N GLU A 180 -21.29 -4.13 23.47
CA GLU A 180 -21.42 -5.30 22.59
C GLU A 180 -20.25 -6.29 22.78
N LEU A 181 -19.01 -5.78 22.86
CA LEU A 181 -17.83 -6.62 23.05
C LEU A 181 -17.83 -7.33 24.41
N GLU A 182 -18.32 -6.67 25.45
CA GLU A 182 -18.47 -7.25 26.80
C GLU A 182 -19.59 -8.30 26.86
N GLU A 183 -20.74 -8.01 26.24
CA GLU A 183 -21.94 -8.88 26.28
C GLU A 183 -21.82 -10.11 25.40
N GLU A 184 -21.39 -9.94 24.14
CA GLU A 184 -21.47 -10.99 23.11
C GLU A 184 -20.12 -11.68 22.85
N TYR A 185 -19.00 -11.02 23.19
CA TYR A 185 -17.66 -11.48 22.81
C TYR A 185 -16.75 -11.80 24.00
N GLY A 186 -17.23 -11.66 25.24
CA GLY A 186 -16.51 -12.13 26.44
C GLY A 186 -15.11 -11.52 26.59
N VAL A 187 -14.91 -10.27 26.17
CA VAL A 187 -13.61 -9.60 26.28
C VAL A 187 -13.19 -9.46 27.74
N SER A 188 -11.93 -9.75 28.04
CA SER A 188 -11.37 -9.71 29.40
C SER A 188 -10.99 -8.31 29.85
N SER A 189 -10.58 -7.45 28.91
CA SER A 189 -10.28 -6.05 29.21
C SER A 189 -10.39 -5.18 27.96
N ILE A 190 -10.58 -3.88 28.19
CA ILE A 190 -10.69 -2.87 27.15
C ILE A 190 -9.77 -1.70 27.52
N ASP A 191 -8.98 -1.25 26.55
CA ASP A 191 -8.03 -0.17 26.73
C ASP A 191 -8.15 0.85 25.58
N THR A 192 -8.10 2.13 25.92
CA THR A 192 -8.11 3.21 24.94
C THR A 192 -6.80 3.99 25.01
N ARG A 193 -5.97 3.85 23.98
CA ARG A 193 -4.66 4.52 23.86
C ARG A 193 -4.63 5.40 22.63
N GLU A 194 -4.32 6.68 22.81
CA GLU A 194 -4.15 7.63 21.70
C GLU A 194 -5.31 7.59 20.67
N LYS A 195 -6.56 7.53 21.15
CA LYS A 195 -7.82 7.41 20.38
C LYS A 195 -8.12 6.03 19.78
N LYS A 196 -7.19 5.09 19.84
CA LYS A 196 -7.41 3.71 19.42
C LYS A 196 -8.04 2.91 20.56
N LEU A 197 -8.97 2.04 20.18
CA LEU A 197 -9.64 1.12 21.09
C LEU A 197 -9.02 -0.27 20.92
N PHE A 198 -8.61 -0.87 22.02
CA PHE A 198 -8.06 -2.21 22.08
C PHE A 198 -8.87 -3.08 23.02
N VAL A 199 -8.97 -4.36 22.70
CA VAL A 199 -9.58 -5.36 23.55
C VAL A 199 -8.64 -6.53 23.75
N THR A 200 -8.72 -7.12 24.94
CA THR A 200 -8.02 -8.35 25.28
C THR A 200 -9.02 -9.48 25.39
N GLY A 201 -8.72 -10.63 24.79
CA GLY A 201 -9.53 -11.83 24.91
C GLY A 201 -8.87 -13.00 24.19
N ASP A 202 -9.52 -14.17 24.20
CA ASP A 202 -8.94 -15.36 23.62
C ASP A 202 -8.94 -15.35 22.07
N ASP A 203 -8.34 -16.38 21.49
CA ASP A 203 -8.20 -16.54 20.04
C ASP A 203 -9.53 -16.59 19.26
N SER A 204 -10.68 -16.80 19.92
CA SER A 204 -11.99 -16.74 19.26
C SER A 204 -12.30 -15.34 18.70
N LEU A 205 -11.65 -14.31 19.23
CA LEU A 205 -11.78 -12.92 18.77
C LEU A 205 -11.02 -12.64 17.47
N ASN A 206 -10.16 -13.56 17.04
CA ASN A 206 -9.31 -13.35 15.88
C ASN A 206 -10.13 -13.17 14.60
N LYS A 207 -10.01 -11.98 14.00
CA LYS A 207 -10.71 -11.56 12.78
C LYS A 207 -12.24 -11.50 12.91
N VAL A 208 -12.77 -11.46 14.13
CA VAL A 208 -14.20 -11.23 14.37
C VAL A 208 -14.64 -9.94 13.68
N ARG A 209 -15.85 -10.01 13.13
CA ARG A 209 -16.55 -8.87 12.55
C ARG A 209 -17.97 -8.81 13.06
N PHE A 210 -18.43 -7.61 13.32
CA PHE A 210 -19.78 -7.35 13.78
C PHE A 210 -20.28 -6.04 13.20
N ILE A 211 -21.60 -5.91 13.10
CA ILE A 211 -22.28 -4.73 12.54
C ILE A 211 -22.89 -3.97 13.70
N MET A 212 -22.67 -2.66 13.73
CA MET A 212 -23.31 -1.78 14.68
C MET A 212 -23.72 -0.48 13.99
N GLY A 213 -25.03 -0.23 13.94
CA GLY A 213 -25.61 0.83 13.11
C GLY A 213 -25.25 0.62 11.64
N ASP A 214 -24.74 1.67 10.99
CA ASP A 214 -24.38 1.66 9.57
C ASP A 214 -22.95 1.15 9.28
N TYR A 215 -22.22 0.72 10.31
CA TYR A 215 -20.80 0.37 10.18
C TYR A 215 -20.51 -1.07 10.58
N GLU A 216 -19.59 -1.68 9.84
CA GLU A 216 -18.97 -2.96 10.18
C GLU A 216 -17.66 -2.69 10.94
N TYR A 217 -17.44 -3.43 12.02
CA TYR A 217 -16.25 -3.37 12.83
C TYR A 217 -15.45 -4.66 12.70
N TYR A 218 -14.14 -4.57 12.93
CA TYR A 218 -13.21 -5.68 12.79
C TYR A 218 -12.19 -5.65 13.92
N LEU A 219 -11.99 -6.80 14.57
CA LEU A 219 -10.96 -7.01 15.57
C LEU A 219 -9.64 -7.38 14.89
N ALA A 220 -8.76 -6.39 14.76
CA ALA A 220 -7.46 -6.53 14.12
C ALA A 220 -6.41 -7.06 15.11
N PRO A 221 -5.89 -8.28 14.95
CA PRO A 221 -4.87 -8.82 15.85
C PRO A 221 -3.62 -7.93 15.84
N LYS A 222 -3.08 -7.65 17.03
CA LYS A 222 -1.86 -6.86 17.21
C LYS A 222 -0.76 -7.63 17.91
N ASP A 223 -1.15 -8.37 18.93
CA ASP A 223 -0.27 -9.18 19.75
C ASP A 223 -1.08 -10.36 20.28
N ASP A 224 -0.42 -11.23 21.04
CA ASP A 224 -1.07 -12.36 21.70
C ASP A 224 -2.24 -11.87 22.55
N ASN A 225 -3.45 -12.34 22.22
CA ASN A 225 -4.71 -11.99 22.87
C ASN A 225 -5.10 -10.51 22.82
N ILE A 226 -4.41 -9.65 22.05
CA ILE A 226 -4.72 -8.20 21.95
C ILE A 226 -5.18 -7.86 20.52
N TYR A 227 -6.34 -7.21 20.44
CA TYR A 227 -6.97 -6.81 19.18
C TYR A 227 -7.26 -5.31 19.17
N GLU A 228 -6.91 -4.62 18.08
CA GLU A 228 -7.36 -3.25 17.81
C GLU A 228 -8.75 -3.29 17.16
N VAL A 229 -9.71 -2.57 17.73
CA VAL A 229 -11.03 -2.40 17.13
C VAL A 229 -10.93 -1.39 15.98
N ARG A 230 -11.27 -1.83 14.77
CA ARG A 230 -11.23 -1.00 13.56
C ARG A 230 -12.63 -0.87 12.96
N GLN A 231 -13.00 0.33 12.52
CA GLN A 231 -14.21 0.60 11.77
C GLN A 231 -13.91 0.46 10.27
N LEU A 232 -14.62 -0.42 9.56
CA LEU A 232 -14.43 -0.63 8.13
C LEU A 232 -15.19 0.43 7.31
N SER A 233 -14.59 0.93 6.23
CA SER A 233 -15.19 1.99 5.40
C SER A 233 -16.36 1.48 4.56
N ASN A 234 -17.44 2.24 4.39
CA ASN A 234 -18.52 1.87 3.46
C ASN A 234 -18.23 2.23 2.00
N THR A 235 -17.06 2.82 1.72
CA THR A 235 -16.69 3.23 0.37
C THR A 235 -16.02 2.08 -0.38
N TYR A 236 -16.58 1.75 -1.53
CA TYR A 236 -16.04 0.77 -2.47
C TYR A 236 -15.67 1.49 -3.76
N ASN A 237 -14.37 1.61 -4.02
CA ASN A 237 -13.87 2.27 -5.22
C ASN A 237 -13.48 1.26 -6.27
N MET A 238 -13.64 1.62 -7.53
CA MET A 238 -13.11 0.87 -8.66
C MET A 238 -11.72 1.38 -9.03
N ASN A 239 -10.72 0.50 -8.96
CA ASN A 239 -9.32 0.90 -9.10
C ASN A 239 -8.60 0.04 -10.12
N VAL A 240 -7.78 0.66 -10.95
CA VAL A 240 -6.64 -0.01 -11.56
C VAL A 240 -5.59 -0.18 -10.45
N ILE A 241 -5.14 -1.41 -10.24
CA ILE A 241 -4.17 -1.73 -9.21
C ILE A 241 -3.06 -2.62 -9.75
N PHE A 242 -1.81 -2.26 -9.42
CA PHE A 242 -0.63 -2.99 -9.86
C PHE A 242 -0.16 -3.94 -8.78
N SER A 243 0.16 -5.16 -9.17
CA SER A 243 0.79 -6.17 -8.32
C SER A 243 2.17 -6.49 -8.86
N ILE A 244 3.12 -6.66 -7.95
CA ILE A 244 4.52 -6.89 -8.27
C ILE A 244 5.04 -8.16 -7.60
N SER A 245 5.98 -8.84 -8.26
CA SER A 245 6.68 -10.00 -7.73
C SER A 245 8.17 -9.91 -8.06
N LEU A 246 9.05 -9.89 -7.05
CA LEU A 246 10.50 -9.74 -7.19
C LEU A 246 11.06 -10.94 -7.96
N LYS A 247 11.89 -10.68 -8.96
CA LYS A 247 12.45 -11.71 -9.85
C LYS A 247 13.97 -11.65 -10.02
N LYS A 248 14.63 -10.66 -9.42
CA LYS A 248 16.06 -10.41 -9.60
C LYS A 248 16.72 -10.14 -8.25
N GLU A 249 17.86 -10.77 -8.04
CA GLU A 249 18.76 -10.47 -6.92
C GLU A 249 19.56 -9.17 -7.19
N GLN A 250 20.33 -8.72 -6.20
CA GLN A 250 21.13 -7.50 -6.29
C GLN A 250 22.08 -7.52 -7.49
N ASP A 251 21.97 -6.50 -8.34
CA ASP A 251 22.98 -6.20 -9.36
C ASP A 251 24.09 -5.34 -8.75
N THR A 252 25.35 -5.74 -8.94
CA THR A 252 26.50 -5.04 -8.37
C THR A 252 26.69 -3.65 -8.96
N ILE A 253 26.29 -3.44 -10.22
CA ILE A 253 26.40 -2.12 -10.87
C ILE A 253 25.35 -1.16 -10.29
N ASP A 254 24.11 -1.62 -10.13
CA ASP A 254 23.05 -0.81 -9.54
C ASP A 254 23.36 -0.46 -8.08
N LEU A 255 23.98 -1.39 -7.33
CA LEU A 255 24.45 -1.12 -5.97
C LEU A 255 25.58 -0.08 -5.95
N ALA A 256 26.58 -0.21 -6.82
CA ALA A 256 27.68 0.74 -6.90
C ALA A 256 27.20 2.15 -7.28
N ILE A 257 26.17 2.26 -8.14
CA ILE A 257 25.54 3.55 -8.47
C ILE A 257 24.91 4.15 -7.21
N PHE A 258 24.12 3.37 -6.47
CA PHE A 258 23.53 3.82 -5.21
C PHE A 258 24.60 4.30 -4.22
N GLU A 259 25.65 3.51 -4.00
CA GLU A 259 26.75 3.84 -3.09
C GLU A 259 27.50 5.11 -3.52
N SER A 260 27.64 5.37 -4.83
CA SER A 260 28.28 6.59 -5.33
C SER A 260 27.48 7.87 -5.11
N GLU A 261 26.18 7.76 -4.84
CA GLU A 261 25.30 8.90 -4.56
C GLU A 261 25.16 9.26 -3.07
N LEU A 262 25.69 8.42 -2.17
CA LEU A 262 25.70 8.65 -0.72
C LEU A 262 26.88 9.52 -0.26
#